data_AF-A0A259LM58-F1
#
_entry.id   AF-A0A259LM58-F1
#
_cell.length_a   1.000
_cell.length_b   1.000
_cell.length_c   1.000
_cell.angle_alpha   90.00
_cell.angle_beta   90.00
_cell.angle_gamma   90.00
#
_symmetry.space_group_name_H-M   'P 1'
#
loop_
_entity.id
_entity.type
_entity.pdbx_description
1 polymer ?
#
loop_
_entity_poly.entity_id
_entity_poly.type
_entity_poly.pdbx_seq_one_letter_code
_entity_poly.pdbx_strand_id
1 'polypeptide(L)'
;QLLSVVRTVGEDLVLAIGAAPGIGRPRWEELKKLLGATDADRELLAALAGEAKTSYQGGIDEKSDHAFLAVLSAAGKPEQATSSSRPRGRPGTVIPGVGAATVTTGRRGKQLKLELKAEESDFVSWLEGNAPQLIAELHERWKRSED
;
A
#
# COMPACT_ATOMS: atom_id res chain seq x y z
N GLN A 1 -30.33 -1.57 -5.04
CA GLN A 1 -30.37 -1.91 -6.49
C GLN A 1 -28.95 -1.80 -7.02
N LEU A 2 -28.47 -2.75 -7.86
CA LEU A 2 -27.06 -2.80 -8.29
C LEU A 2 -26.56 -1.50 -8.94
N LEU A 3 -27.43 -0.78 -9.65
CA LEU A 3 -27.10 0.55 -10.22
C LEU A 3 -26.63 1.56 -9.15
N SER A 4 -27.16 1.48 -7.93
CA SER A 4 -26.71 2.34 -6.84
C SER A 4 -25.37 1.90 -6.26
N VAL A 5 -25.00 0.62 -6.37
CA VAL A 5 -23.68 0.13 -5.96
C VAL A 5 -22.63 0.69 -6.92
N VAL A 6 -22.84 0.54 -8.23
CA VAL A 6 -21.90 1.04 -9.25
C VAL A 6 -21.64 2.54 -9.09
N ARG A 7 -22.69 3.34 -8.85
CA ARG A 7 -22.54 4.78 -8.63
C ARG A 7 -21.70 5.16 -7.42
N THR A 8 -21.78 4.40 -6.33
CA THR A 8 -21.05 4.71 -5.07
C THR A 8 -19.64 4.11 -5.07
N VAL A 9 -19.49 2.90 -5.61
CA VAL A 9 -18.20 2.19 -5.71
C VAL A 9 -17.32 2.85 -6.78
N GLY A 10 -17.91 3.31 -7.89
CA GLY A 10 -17.21 3.88 -9.03
C GLY A 10 -16.92 2.83 -10.10
N GLU A 11 -17.03 3.24 -11.36
CA GLU A 11 -16.87 2.36 -12.52
C GLU A 11 -15.47 1.75 -12.60
N ASP A 12 -14.43 2.56 -12.40
CA ASP A 12 -13.04 2.10 -12.44
C ASP A 12 -12.76 1.00 -11.44
N LEU A 13 -13.28 1.12 -10.22
CA LEU A 13 -13.10 0.11 -9.18
C LEU A 13 -13.90 -1.17 -9.49
N VAL A 14 -15.10 -1.04 -10.04
CA VAL A 14 -15.90 -2.21 -10.48
C VAL A 14 -15.19 -2.97 -11.60
N LEU A 15 -14.64 -2.27 -12.59
CA LEU A 15 -13.85 -2.86 -13.67
C LEU A 15 -12.55 -3.49 -13.14
N ALA A 16 -11.87 -2.80 -12.23
CA ALA A 16 -10.67 -3.27 -11.59
C ALA A 16 -10.90 -4.52 -10.73
N ILE A 17 -12.09 -4.73 -10.17
CA ILE A 17 -12.47 -5.98 -9.49
C ILE A 17 -12.85 -7.06 -10.50
N GLY A 18 -13.74 -6.77 -11.45
CA GLY A 18 -14.32 -7.74 -12.38
C GLY A 18 -15.68 -8.27 -11.91
N ALA A 19 -16.23 -9.26 -12.63
CA ALA A 19 -17.61 -9.72 -12.45
C ALA A 19 -17.90 -10.28 -11.05
N ALA A 20 -16.90 -10.90 -10.41
CA ALA A 20 -16.93 -11.46 -9.07
C ALA A 20 -18.22 -12.29 -8.77
N PRO A 21 -18.50 -13.34 -9.58
CA PRO A 21 -19.77 -14.06 -9.54
C PRO A 21 -20.00 -14.82 -8.22
N GLY A 22 -18.96 -15.18 -7.47
CA GLY A 22 -19.07 -15.92 -6.21
C GLY A 22 -19.33 -15.04 -4.98
N ILE A 23 -19.30 -13.72 -5.12
CA ILE A 23 -19.44 -12.76 -4.01
C ILE A 23 -20.90 -12.54 -3.60
N GLY A 24 -21.80 -12.50 -4.58
CA GLY A 24 -23.22 -12.25 -4.39
C GLY A 24 -23.57 -10.80 -4.00
N ARG A 25 -24.85 -10.45 -4.20
CA ARG A 25 -25.36 -9.08 -4.01
C ARG A 25 -25.17 -8.49 -2.59
N PRO A 26 -25.35 -9.25 -1.48
CA PRO A 26 -25.23 -8.68 -0.13
C PRO A 26 -23.87 -8.05 0.15
N ARG A 27 -22.77 -8.71 -0.28
CA ARG A 27 -21.42 -8.20 -0.10
C ARG A 27 -21.12 -6.95 -0.93
N TRP A 28 -21.69 -6.85 -2.13
CA TRP A 28 -21.60 -5.62 -2.94
C TRP A 28 -22.29 -4.42 -2.26
N GLU A 29 -23.43 -4.63 -1.61
CA GLU A 29 -24.10 -3.59 -0.83
C GLU A 29 -23.31 -3.25 0.46
N GLU A 30 -22.58 -4.20 1.04
CA GLU A 30 -21.63 -3.97 2.15
C GLU A 30 -20.46 -3.09 1.72
N LEU A 31 -19.79 -3.40 0.60
CA LEU A 31 -18.72 -2.57 0.04
C LEU A 31 -19.21 -1.14 -0.22
N LYS A 32 -20.38 -1.00 -0.84
CA LYS A 32 -21.03 0.30 -1.03
C LYS A 32 -21.18 1.06 0.29
N LYS A 33 -21.66 0.39 1.35
CA LYS A 33 -21.87 1.02 2.66
C LYS A 33 -20.56 1.52 3.26
N LEU A 34 -19.50 0.72 3.17
CA LEU A 34 -18.17 1.08 3.68
C LEU A 34 -17.58 2.29 2.95
N LEU A 35 -17.63 2.30 1.62
CA LEU A 35 -17.14 3.41 0.78
C LEU A 35 -18.00 4.68 0.88
N GLY A 36 -19.25 4.55 1.33
CA GLY A 36 -20.12 5.70 1.62
C GLY A 36 -19.89 6.30 3.01
N ALA A 37 -19.28 5.55 3.93
CA ALA A 37 -19.03 5.96 5.31
C ALA A 37 -17.58 6.44 5.54
N THR A 38 -16.67 6.18 4.60
CA THR A 38 -15.24 6.47 4.70
C THR A 38 -14.78 7.27 3.47
N ASP A 39 -13.78 8.13 3.62
CA ASP A 39 -13.12 8.79 2.49
C ASP A 39 -12.04 7.87 1.88
N ALA A 40 -12.47 6.67 1.47
CA ALA A 40 -11.58 5.65 0.97
C ALA A 40 -11.04 6.02 -0.42
N ASP A 41 -9.72 5.94 -0.59
CA ASP A 41 -9.04 6.18 -1.86
C ASP A 41 -9.40 5.08 -2.88
N ARG A 42 -10.29 5.42 -3.81
CA ARG A 42 -10.80 4.48 -4.83
C ARG A 42 -9.74 4.08 -5.85
N GLU A 43 -8.78 4.96 -6.15
CA GLU A 43 -7.69 4.66 -7.07
C GLU A 43 -6.75 3.61 -6.47
N LEU A 44 -6.46 3.76 -5.17
CA LEU A 44 -5.71 2.77 -4.40
C LEU A 44 -6.43 1.41 -4.34
N LEU A 45 -7.74 1.40 -4.11
CA LEU A 45 -8.52 0.15 -4.09
C LEU A 45 -8.55 -0.54 -5.46
N ALA A 46 -8.58 0.23 -6.55
CA ALA A 46 -8.54 -0.31 -7.91
C ALA A 46 -7.17 -0.94 -8.22
N ALA A 47 -6.08 -0.28 -7.82
CA ALA A 47 -4.73 -0.84 -7.93
C ALA A 47 -4.59 -2.15 -7.13
N LEU A 48 -5.10 -2.17 -5.89
CA LEU A 48 -5.13 -3.37 -5.05
C LEU A 48 -5.89 -4.53 -5.72
N ALA A 49 -7.05 -4.24 -6.32
CA ALA A 49 -7.82 -5.25 -7.05
C ALA A 49 -7.03 -5.84 -8.22
N GLY A 50 -6.28 -5.01 -8.97
CA GLY A 50 -5.37 -5.45 -10.03
C GLY A 50 -4.26 -6.37 -9.51
N GLU A 51 -3.56 -5.95 -8.46
CA GLU A 51 -2.49 -6.77 -7.84
C GLU A 51 -3.02 -8.11 -7.32
N ALA A 52 -4.20 -8.11 -6.69
CA ALA A 52 -4.86 -9.30 -6.18
C ALA A 52 -5.20 -10.30 -7.31
N LYS A 53 -5.60 -9.82 -8.49
CA LYS A 53 -5.84 -10.68 -9.66
C LYS A 53 -4.57 -11.27 -10.24
N THR A 54 -3.49 -10.49 -10.30
CA THR A 54 -2.20 -10.94 -10.83
C THR A 54 -1.54 -11.96 -9.91
N SER A 55 -1.67 -11.78 -8.60
CA SER A 55 -1.01 -12.63 -7.59
C SER A 55 -1.75 -13.94 -7.33
N TYR A 56 -3.05 -13.99 -7.62
CA TYR A 56 -3.86 -15.20 -7.41
C TYR A 56 -3.74 -16.17 -8.58
N GLN A 57 -3.41 -17.43 -8.29
CA GLN A 57 -3.39 -18.50 -9.27
C GLN A 57 -4.75 -19.20 -9.27
N GLY A 58 -5.56 -18.92 -10.29
CA GLY A 58 -6.92 -19.45 -10.45
C GLY A 58 -7.58 -18.95 -11.73
N GLY A 59 -8.82 -19.36 -11.95
CA GLY A 59 -9.68 -18.93 -13.05
C GLY A 59 -10.04 -17.43 -12.99
N ILE A 60 -10.56 -16.89 -14.09
CA ILE A 60 -10.92 -15.47 -14.21
C ILE A 60 -11.96 -15.05 -13.15
N ASP A 61 -12.93 -15.92 -12.89
CA ASP A 61 -13.97 -15.68 -11.90
C ASP A 61 -13.42 -15.70 -10.47
N GLU A 62 -12.61 -16.71 -10.14
CA GLU A 62 -11.96 -16.84 -8.83
C GLU A 62 -11.00 -15.68 -8.55
N LYS A 63 -10.29 -15.20 -9.58
CA LYS A 63 -9.47 -13.99 -9.50
C LYS A 63 -10.30 -12.75 -9.18
N SER A 64 -11.48 -12.63 -9.80
CA SER A 64 -12.38 -11.50 -9.55
C SER A 64 -12.99 -11.55 -8.15
N ASP A 65 -13.36 -12.74 -7.68
CA ASP A 65 -13.80 -12.97 -6.30
C ASP A 65 -12.69 -12.63 -5.29
N HIS A 66 -11.47 -13.09 -5.55
CA HIS A 66 -10.29 -12.79 -4.73
C HIS A 66 -10.01 -11.28 -4.67
N ALA A 67 -10.08 -10.59 -5.81
CA ALA A 67 -9.92 -9.14 -5.89
C ALA A 67 -10.99 -8.39 -5.09
N PHE A 68 -12.25 -8.84 -5.18
CA PHE A 68 -13.34 -8.26 -4.42
C PHE A 68 -13.09 -8.37 -2.91
N LEU A 69 -12.70 -9.56 -2.42
CA LEU A 69 -12.45 -9.78 -0.99
C LEU A 69 -11.29 -8.92 -0.47
N ALA A 70 -10.23 -8.74 -1.28
CA ALA A 70 -9.13 -7.85 -0.95
C ALA A 70 -9.59 -6.39 -0.81
N VAL A 71 -10.40 -5.90 -1.74
CA VAL A 71 -10.98 -4.54 -1.70
C VAL A 71 -11.91 -4.37 -0.50
N LEU A 72 -12.82 -5.33 -0.25
CA LEU A 72 -13.74 -5.27 0.89
C LEU A 72 -12.99 -5.22 2.22
N SER A 73 -11.94 -6.04 2.36
CA SER A 73 -11.09 -6.03 3.56
C SER A 73 -10.38 -4.69 3.77
N ALA A 74 -9.88 -4.08 2.69
CA ALA A 74 -9.23 -2.78 2.75
C ALA A 74 -10.21 -1.65 3.09
N ALA A 75 -11.42 -1.66 2.50
CA ALA A 75 -12.46 -0.67 2.76
C ALA A 75 -13.08 -0.78 4.17
N GLY A 76 -13.08 -1.97 4.77
CA GLY A 76 -13.64 -2.24 6.10
C GLY A 76 -12.72 -1.93 7.27
N LYS A 77 -11.44 -1.61 7.03
CA LYS A 77 -10.49 -1.25 8.07
C LYS A 77 -10.64 0.26 8.36
N PRO A 78 -11.17 0.66 9.53
CA PRO A 78 -11.20 2.07 9.91
C PRO A 78 -9.76 2.58 9.92
N GLU A 79 -9.60 3.77 9.36
CA GLU A 79 -8.36 4.49 9.09
C GLU A 79 -7.28 4.30 10.18
N GLN A 80 -6.51 3.22 10.05
CA GLN A 80 -5.12 3.26 10.46
C GLN A 80 -4.42 3.90 9.27
N ALA A 81 -4.30 5.22 9.33
CA ALA A 81 -3.56 6.06 8.39
C ALA A 81 -2.19 5.44 8.07
N THR A 82 -2.17 4.56 7.08
CA THR A 82 -0.98 4.03 6.46
C THR A 82 -1.34 3.90 5.00
N SER A 83 -1.14 5.01 4.29
CA SER A 83 -0.78 5.07 2.89
C SER A 83 -0.12 3.75 2.47
N SER A 84 -0.89 2.86 1.84
CA SER A 84 -0.38 1.80 1.00
C SER A 84 -0.32 2.32 -0.43
N SER A 85 0.26 3.49 -0.63
CA SER A 85 1.18 3.57 -1.77
C SER A 85 2.18 2.45 -1.50
N ARG A 86 2.09 1.34 -2.24
CA ARG A 86 3.18 0.38 -2.34
C ARG A 86 4.26 1.16 -3.06
N PRO A 87 5.27 1.72 -2.38
CA PRO A 87 6.26 2.44 -3.12
C PRO A 87 7.19 1.33 -3.62
N ARG A 88 7.71 1.49 -4.84
CA ARG A 88 8.67 0.54 -5.41
C ARG A 88 9.92 0.58 -4.55
N GLY A 89 9.91 -0.15 -3.43
CA GLY A 89 11.10 -0.43 -2.64
C GLY A 89 11.99 -1.30 -3.49
N ARG A 90 13.25 -0.89 -3.65
CA ARG A 90 14.28 -1.84 -4.12
C ARG A 90 14.28 -3.04 -3.15
N PRO A 91 14.51 -4.28 -3.64
CA PRO A 91 14.60 -5.43 -2.75
C PRO A 91 15.58 -5.12 -1.61
N GLY A 92 15.20 -5.50 -0.38
CA GLY A 92 15.95 -5.15 0.82
C GLY A 92 17.42 -5.53 0.68
N THR A 93 18.30 -4.56 0.84
CA THR A 93 19.75 -4.77 0.80
C THR A 93 20.19 -5.27 2.17
N VAL A 94 20.86 -6.41 2.20
CA VAL A 94 21.58 -6.88 3.40
C VAL A 94 22.83 -6.02 3.56
N ILE A 95 22.95 -5.38 4.72
CA ILE A 95 24.10 -4.59 5.14
C ILE A 95 24.86 -5.42 6.18
N PRO A 96 26.04 -5.97 5.84
CA PRO A 96 26.82 -6.79 6.77
C PRO A 96 27.09 -6.06 8.08
N GLY A 97 26.84 -6.72 9.22
CA GLY A 97 27.05 -6.17 10.56
C GLY A 97 26.00 -5.15 11.01
N VAL A 98 24.93 -4.95 10.23
CA VAL A 98 23.84 -4.03 10.58
C VAL A 98 22.49 -4.75 10.49
N GLY A 99 22.23 -5.47 9.39
CA GLY A 99 20.97 -6.19 9.15
C GLY A 99 20.42 -5.92 7.76
N ALA A 100 19.09 -5.90 7.60
CA ALA A 100 18.44 -5.71 6.30
C ALA A 100 17.72 -4.36 6.20
N ALA A 101 17.96 -3.61 5.13
CA ALA A 101 17.35 -2.30 4.91
C ALA A 101 16.57 -2.25 3.59
N THR A 102 15.35 -1.73 3.64
CA THR A 102 14.53 -1.45 2.47
C THR A 102 14.33 0.06 2.33
N VAL A 103 14.76 0.62 1.20
CA VAL A 103 14.59 2.05 0.88
C VAL A 103 13.47 2.21 -0.12
N THR A 104 12.58 3.13 0.21
CA THR A 104 11.29 3.25 -0.44
C THR A 104 11.00 4.74 -0.70
N THR A 105 10.88 5.13 -1.97
CA THR A 105 10.67 6.53 -2.36
C THR A 105 9.22 6.79 -2.78
N GLY A 106 8.64 7.90 -2.34
CA GLY A 106 7.25 8.31 -2.60
C GLY A 106 7.12 9.79 -2.98
N ARG A 107 5.87 10.29 -3.05
CA ARG A 107 5.53 11.71 -3.35
C ARG A 107 6.42 12.36 -4.41
N ARG A 108 6.53 11.72 -5.58
CA ARG A 108 7.35 12.19 -6.72
C ARG A 108 8.83 12.44 -6.36
N GLY A 109 9.42 11.57 -5.53
CA GLY A 109 10.83 11.64 -5.14
C GLY A 109 11.13 12.55 -3.95
N LYS A 110 10.12 13.21 -3.37
CA LYS A 110 10.28 14.13 -2.23
C LYS A 110 10.13 13.44 -0.87
N GLN A 111 9.77 12.16 -0.86
CA GLN A 111 9.62 11.38 0.36
C GLN A 111 10.49 10.13 0.27
N LEU A 112 11.24 9.86 1.33
CA LEU A 112 12.02 8.64 1.51
C LEU A 112 11.58 7.97 2.82
N LYS A 113 11.30 6.68 2.75
CA LYS A 113 11.09 5.79 3.90
C LYS A 113 12.22 4.76 3.91
N LEU A 114 12.90 4.66 5.04
CA LEU A 114 13.87 3.63 5.34
C LEU A 114 13.24 2.66 6.34
N GLU A 115 13.13 1.40 5.96
CA GLU A 115 12.75 0.32 6.86
C GLU A 115 13.99 -0.52 7.15
N LEU A 116 14.44 -0.50 8.40
CA LEU A 116 15.63 -1.22 8.86
C LEU A 116 15.24 -2.33 9.83
N LYS A 117 15.66 -3.55 9.53
CA LYS A 117 15.66 -4.69 10.45
C LYS A 117 17.09 -4.89 10.92
N ALA A 118 17.44 -4.29 12.04
CA ALA A 118 18.78 -4.40 12.61
C ALA A 118 18.92 -5.71 13.41
N GLU A 119 20.14 -6.23 13.47
CA GLU A 119 20.48 -7.39 14.32
C GLU A 119 20.58 -7.00 15.79
N GLU A 120 21.04 -5.77 16.08
CA GLU A 120 21.27 -5.25 17.43
C GLU A 120 20.27 -4.14 17.81
N SER A 121 19.58 -4.30 18.93
CA SER A 121 18.60 -3.30 19.42
C SER A 121 19.25 -2.01 19.91
N ASP A 122 20.46 -2.09 20.45
CA ASP A 122 21.20 -0.93 20.96
C ASP A 122 21.59 0.01 19.82
N PHE A 123 21.92 -0.56 18.66
CA PHE A 123 22.15 0.20 17.43
C PHE A 123 20.89 0.94 16.97
N VAL A 124 19.71 0.33 17.05
CA VAL A 124 18.43 1.00 16.72
C VAL A 124 18.20 2.18 17.65
N SER A 125 18.41 1.99 18.95
CA SER A 125 18.21 3.03 19.96
C SER A 125 19.19 4.20 19.78
N TRP A 126 20.46 3.89 19.47
CA TRP A 126 21.44 4.91 19.12
C TRP A 126 21.06 5.65 17.83
N LEU A 127 20.63 4.93 16.79
CA LEU A 127 20.25 5.52 15.51
C LEU A 127 19.06 6.48 15.66
N GLU A 128 18.05 6.12 16.47
CA GLU A 128 16.91 7.00 16.75
C GLU A 128 17.34 8.31 17.43
N GLY A 129 18.24 8.23 18.42
CA GLY A 129 18.76 9.41 19.12
C GLY A 129 19.61 10.33 18.23
N ASN A 130 20.30 9.76 17.24
CA ASN A 130 21.24 10.49 16.37
C ASN A 130 20.65 10.84 14.99
N ALA A 131 19.44 10.34 14.65
CA ALA A 131 18.85 10.46 13.33
C ALA A 131 18.78 11.91 12.79
N PRO A 132 18.36 12.92 13.56
CA PRO A 132 18.28 14.29 13.05
C PRO A 132 19.64 14.83 12.58
N GLN A 133 20.70 14.58 13.36
CA GLN A 133 22.06 15.01 13.04
C GLN A 133 22.60 14.26 11.82
N LEU A 134 22.48 12.93 11.80
CA LEU A 134 22.96 12.09 10.70
C LEU A 134 22.30 12.45 9.35
N ILE A 135 21.00 12.77 9.37
CA ILE A 135 20.27 13.22 8.16
C ILE A 135 20.80 14.57 7.68
N ALA A 136 21.08 15.51 8.59
CA ALA A 136 21.64 16.81 8.23
C ALA A 136 23.04 16.67 7.62
N GLU A 137 23.91 15.86 8.23
CA GLU A 137 25.25 15.59 7.71
C GLU A 137 25.23 14.94 6.32
N LEU A 138 24.33 13.98 6.10
CA LEU A 138 24.13 13.34 4.80
C LEU A 138 23.74 14.35 3.72
N HIS A 139 22.83 15.27 4.05
CA HIS A 139 22.38 16.31 3.13
C HIS A 139 23.48 17.31 2.79
N GLU A 140 24.27 17.76 3.77
CA GLU A 140 25.41 18.66 3.54
C GLU A 140 26.51 17.99 2.71
N ARG A 141 26.77 16.70 2.93
CA ARG A 141 27.70 15.93 2.10
C ARG A 141 27.21 15.84 0.65
N TRP A 142 25.92 15.58 0.44
CA TRP A 142 25.34 15.53 -0.90
C TRP A 142 25.45 16.90 -1.61
N LYS A 143 25.11 18.00 -0.93
CA LYS A 143 25.28 19.35 -1.49
C LYS A 143 26.71 19.61 -1.96
N ARG A 144 27.70 19.26 -1.15
CA ARG A 144 29.13 19.44 -1.49
C ARG A 144 29.59 18.54 -2.64
N SER A 145 28.92 17.42 -2.90
CA SER A 145 29.27 16.55 -4.03
C SER A 145 28.67 16.99 -5.36
N GLU A 146 27.74 17.95 -5.33
CA GLU A 146 27.14 18.57 -6.53
C GLU A 146 27.90 19.85 -6.96
N ASP A 147 28.85 20.33 -6.14
CA ASP A 147 29.83 21.38 -6.46
C ASP A 147 31.08 20.79 -7.14
#